data_AF-A0A0B0EGC5-F1
#
_entry.id   AF-A0A0B0EGC5-F1
#
_cell.length_a   1.000
_cell.length_b   1.000
_cell.length_c   1.000
_cell.angle_alpha   90.00
_cell.angle_beta   90.00
_cell.angle_gamma   90.00
#
_symmetry.space_group_name_H-M   'P 1'
#
loop_
_entity.id
_entity.type
_entity.pdbx_description
1 polymer ?
#
loop_
_entity_poly.entity_id
_entity_poly.type
_entity_poly.pdbx_seq_one_letter_code
_entity_poly.pdbx_strand_id
1 'polypeptide(L)'
;MAKREEELSSRRMKELRNLSEEYCSMYYEITKELQKAVDEKLFRIVVFVDDLDRCLPDKAVELLEAIKLFLDIEGYLFVIGVDREVAKKGISYRYRFFEHKEEKEKENLIISPEDYLDKMIQLPLELPTIEHGRKKTFIESLMGNSEDFKEHSDVIIDAGIGENPRSLKRFINLLAFTVNLAKTLKENIVDDKVDQEETKEHKKLLRKYFMPLLYMKWTIIVFHYPKIHNDIKGNPKRLIEIQSAAINDDISPETEDKKTEKKDMQIDERLKKVLAK
;
A
#
# COMPACT_ATOMS: atom_id res chain seq x y z
N MET A 1 -24.18 -61.13 -5.18
CA MET A 1 -23.89 -59.76 -4.70
C MET A 1 -22.59 -59.27 -5.33
N ALA A 2 -21.45 -59.92 -5.06
CA ALA A 2 -20.13 -59.58 -5.61
C ALA A 2 -20.08 -59.36 -7.14
N LYS A 3 -20.60 -60.29 -7.97
CA LYS A 3 -20.63 -60.14 -9.44
C LYS A 3 -21.36 -58.88 -9.93
N ARG A 4 -22.41 -58.46 -9.21
CA ARG A 4 -23.24 -57.30 -9.58
C ARG A 4 -22.53 -55.99 -9.23
N GLU A 5 -21.78 -55.96 -8.12
CA GLU A 5 -20.92 -54.84 -7.73
C GLU A 5 -19.70 -54.67 -8.66
N GLU A 6 -19.14 -55.78 -9.12
CA GLU A 6 -18.01 -55.81 -10.06
C GLU A 6 -18.43 -55.30 -11.46
N GLU A 7 -19.62 -55.69 -11.94
CA GLU A 7 -20.23 -55.17 -13.18
C GLU A 7 -20.56 -53.68 -13.09
N LEU A 8 -21.11 -53.23 -11.96
CA LEU A 8 -21.42 -51.81 -11.71
C LEU A 8 -20.14 -50.95 -11.66
N SER A 9 -19.09 -51.44 -11.00
CA SER A 9 -17.79 -50.77 -10.95
C SER A 9 -17.14 -50.68 -12.32
N SER A 10 -17.24 -51.75 -13.12
CA SER A 10 -16.70 -51.80 -14.49
C SER A 10 -17.44 -50.84 -15.43
N ARG A 11 -18.77 -50.72 -15.32
CA ARG A 11 -19.56 -49.73 -16.08
C ARG A 11 -19.19 -48.31 -15.71
N ARG A 12 -19.09 -48.01 -14.41
CA ARG A 12 -18.73 -46.68 -13.92
C ARG A 12 -17.32 -46.25 -14.34
N MET A 13 -16.36 -47.18 -14.35
CA MET A 13 -15.01 -46.91 -14.87
C MET A 13 -15.00 -46.65 -16.38
N LYS A 14 -15.83 -47.34 -17.15
CA LYS A 14 -15.94 -47.12 -18.59
C LYS A 14 -16.59 -45.76 -18.92
N GLU A 15 -17.62 -45.37 -18.18
CA GLU A 15 -18.24 -44.04 -18.27
C GLU A 15 -17.25 -42.93 -17.91
N LEU A 16 -16.51 -43.07 -16.81
CA LEU A 16 -15.50 -42.09 -16.39
C LEU A 16 -14.37 -41.94 -17.41
N ARG A 17 -13.93 -43.05 -18.05
CA ARG A 17 -12.93 -43.00 -19.13
C ARG A 17 -13.45 -42.26 -20.36
N ASN A 18 -14.62 -42.63 -20.86
CA ASN A 18 -15.21 -41.97 -22.03
C ASN A 18 -15.38 -40.47 -21.79
N LEU A 19 -15.87 -40.11 -20.60
CA LEU A 19 -16.05 -38.72 -20.22
C LEU A 19 -14.70 -37.97 -20.15
N SER A 20 -13.65 -38.61 -19.61
CA SER A 20 -12.31 -38.01 -19.59
C SER A 20 -11.71 -37.83 -20.99
N GLU A 21 -11.94 -38.77 -21.91
CA GLU A 21 -11.50 -38.68 -23.30
C GLU A 21 -12.22 -37.55 -24.04
N GLU A 22 -13.53 -37.38 -23.80
CA GLU A 22 -14.33 -36.30 -24.36
C GLU A 22 -13.87 -34.92 -23.86
N TYR A 23 -13.62 -34.76 -22.55
CA TYR A 23 -13.08 -33.52 -21.99
C TYR A 23 -11.69 -33.18 -22.52
N CYS A 24 -10.79 -34.17 -22.64
CA CYS A 24 -9.49 -33.97 -23.26
C CYS A 24 -9.60 -33.53 -24.72
N SER A 25 -10.51 -34.13 -25.49
CA SER A 25 -10.76 -33.75 -26.88
C SER A 25 -11.27 -32.32 -26.99
N MET A 26 -12.27 -31.95 -26.21
CA MET A 26 -12.81 -30.59 -26.22
C MET A 26 -11.77 -29.54 -25.84
N TYR A 27 -10.99 -29.78 -24.77
CA TYR A 27 -9.93 -28.86 -24.36
C TYR A 27 -8.92 -28.68 -25.50
N TYR A 28 -8.42 -29.78 -26.06
CA TYR A 28 -7.45 -29.75 -27.15
C TYR A 28 -7.99 -29.01 -28.38
N GLU A 29 -9.23 -29.28 -28.78
CA GLU A 29 -9.88 -28.61 -29.91
C GLU A 29 -10.02 -27.10 -29.67
N ILE A 30 -10.47 -26.69 -28.48
CA ILE A 30 -10.60 -25.27 -28.13
C ILE A 30 -9.24 -24.60 -28.14
N THR A 31 -8.22 -25.18 -27.50
CA THR A 31 -6.88 -24.57 -27.47
C THR A 31 -6.28 -24.42 -28.86
N LYS A 32 -6.53 -25.40 -29.74
CA LYS A 32 -6.02 -25.41 -31.12
C LYS A 32 -6.71 -24.35 -31.97
N GLU A 33 -8.03 -24.21 -31.86
CA GLU A 33 -8.77 -23.16 -32.57
C GLU A 33 -8.41 -21.77 -32.05
N LEU A 34 -8.21 -21.61 -30.73
CA LEU A 34 -7.75 -20.36 -30.14
C LEU A 34 -6.35 -19.98 -30.63
N GLN A 35 -5.41 -20.92 -30.71
CA GLN A 35 -4.06 -20.68 -31.22
C GLN A 35 -4.11 -20.30 -32.70
N LYS A 36 -4.81 -21.10 -33.51
CA LYS A 36 -4.97 -20.86 -34.95
C LYS A 36 -5.57 -19.49 -35.25
N ALA A 37 -6.58 -19.06 -34.49
CA ALA A 37 -7.21 -17.75 -34.65
C ALA A 37 -6.24 -16.58 -34.42
N VAL A 38 -5.27 -16.76 -33.52
CA VAL A 38 -4.24 -15.75 -33.21
C VAL A 38 -3.14 -15.76 -34.26
N ASP A 39 -2.70 -16.95 -34.70
CA ASP A 39 -1.68 -17.13 -35.74
C ASP A 39 -2.13 -16.59 -37.11
N GLU A 40 -3.35 -16.93 -37.54
CA GLU A 40 -3.90 -16.50 -38.83
C GLU A 40 -4.05 -14.99 -38.94
N LYS A 41 -4.33 -14.32 -37.81
CA LYS A 41 -4.58 -12.88 -37.76
C LYS A 41 -3.37 -12.07 -37.28
N LEU A 42 -2.24 -12.73 -36.98
CA LEU A 42 -0.96 -12.13 -36.58
C LEU A 42 -1.07 -11.11 -35.45
N PHE A 43 -1.93 -11.35 -34.46
CA PHE A 43 -2.02 -10.53 -33.25
C PHE A 43 -1.59 -11.32 -32.00
N ARG A 44 -1.59 -10.67 -30.84
CA ARG A 44 -1.43 -11.33 -29.54
C ARG A 44 -2.55 -10.88 -28.61
N ILE A 45 -3.03 -11.78 -27.77
CA ILE A 45 -4.03 -11.46 -26.75
C ILE A 45 -3.32 -11.19 -25.44
N VAL A 46 -3.46 -9.98 -24.92
CA VAL A 46 -2.93 -9.62 -23.60
C VAL A 46 -4.10 -9.43 -22.64
N VAL A 47 -4.14 -10.26 -21.59
CA VAL A 47 -5.16 -10.23 -20.55
C VAL A 47 -4.59 -9.60 -19.29
N PHE A 48 -5.12 -8.44 -18.91
CA PHE A 48 -4.76 -7.77 -17.67
C PHE A 48 -5.71 -8.22 -16.56
N VAL A 49 -5.13 -8.74 -15.47
CA VAL A 49 -5.83 -9.15 -14.25
C VAL A 49 -5.31 -8.26 -13.12
N ASP A 50 -6.13 -7.32 -12.67
CA ASP A 50 -5.77 -6.41 -11.57
C ASP A 50 -6.48 -6.80 -10.26
N ASP A 51 -5.93 -6.37 -9.13
CA ASP A 51 -6.50 -6.54 -7.79
C ASP A 51 -6.77 -8.02 -7.39
N LEU A 52 -5.94 -8.98 -7.85
CA LEU A 52 -6.10 -10.41 -7.52
C LEU A 52 -6.06 -10.65 -6.00
N ASP A 53 -5.25 -9.88 -5.28
CA ASP A 53 -5.08 -9.90 -3.83
C ASP A 53 -6.30 -9.37 -3.06
N ARG A 54 -7.28 -8.74 -3.73
CA ARG A 54 -8.55 -8.32 -3.11
C ARG A 54 -9.63 -9.40 -3.15
N CYS A 55 -9.44 -10.43 -3.96
CA CYS A 55 -10.34 -11.57 -3.97
C CYS A 55 -10.28 -12.30 -2.62
N LEU A 56 -11.37 -12.98 -2.27
CA LEU A 56 -11.31 -13.99 -1.21
C LEU A 56 -10.20 -14.99 -1.56
N PRO A 57 -9.42 -15.49 -0.58
CA PRO A 57 -8.33 -16.45 -0.81
C PRO A 57 -8.72 -17.57 -1.76
N ASP A 58 -9.93 -18.07 -1.52
CA ASP A 58 -10.55 -19.14 -2.27
C ASP A 58 -10.73 -18.82 -3.77
N LYS A 59 -11.19 -17.61 -4.07
CA LYS A 59 -11.45 -17.14 -5.43
C LYS A 59 -10.19 -16.71 -6.17
N ALA A 60 -9.20 -16.19 -5.45
CA ALA A 60 -7.90 -15.86 -6.04
C ALA A 60 -7.21 -17.13 -6.57
N VAL A 61 -7.18 -18.21 -5.78
CA VAL A 61 -6.59 -19.50 -6.18
C VAL A 61 -7.36 -20.12 -7.35
N GLU A 62 -8.69 -20.14 -7.29
CA GLU A 62 -9.55 -20.66 -8.38
C GLU A 62 -9.32 -19.91 -9.70
N LEU A 63 -9.15 -18.58 -9.64
CA LEU A 63 -8.82 -17.76 -10.81
C LEU A 63 -7.43 -18.09 -11.37
N LEU A 64 -6.42 -18.25 -10.51
CA LEU A 64 -5.08 -18.67 -10.93
C LEU A 64 -5.12 -20.04 -11.60
N GLU A 65 -5.83 -21.01 -11.03
CA GLU A 65 -6.00 -22.35 -11.61
C GLU A 65 -6.72 -22.31 -12.96
N ALA A 66 -7.73 -21.45 -13.11
CA ALA A 66 -8.40 -21.24 -14.38
C ALA A 66 -7.48 -20.60 -15.43
N ILE A 67 -6.67 -19.60 -15.04
CA ILE A 67 -5.69 -18.96 -15.93
C ILE A 67 -4.67 -19.98 -16.43
N LYS A 68 -4.25 -20.92 -15.58
CA LYS A 68 -3.29 -21.98 -15.94
C LYS A 68 -3.67 -22.72 -17.23
N LEU A 69 -4.96 -22.94 -17.46
CA LEU A 69 -5.50 -23.62 -18.65
C LEU A 69 -5.23 -22.87 -19.96
N PHE A 70 -4.86 -21.59 -19.90
CA PHE A 70 -4.60 -20.76 -21.07
C PHE A 70 -3.13 -20.36 -21.22
N LEU A 71 -2.29 -20.62 -20.21
CA LEU A 71 -0.87 -20.22 -20.22
C LEU A 71 -0.03 -20.97 -21.26
N ASP A 72 -0.47 -22.17 -21.66
CA ASP A 72 0.24 -22.99 -22.65
C ASP A 72 -0.15 -22.65 -24.11
N ILE A 73 -1.09 -21.72 -24.33
CA ILE A 73 -1.54 -21.33 -25.67
C ILE A 73 -0.64 -20.21 -26.20
N GLU A 74 0.07 -20.46 -27.30
CA GLU A 74 0.91 -19.45 -27.93
C GLU A 74 0.10 -18.23 -28.40
N GLY A 75 0.68 -17.05 -28.26
CA GLY A 75 0.02 -15.78 -28.61
C GLY A 75 -0.85 -15.17 -27.51
N TYR A 76 -0.97 -15.83 -26.36
CA TYR A 76 -1.63 -15.30 -25.17
C TYR A 76 -0.60 -14.85 -24.11
N LEU A 77 -0.85 -13.71 -23.48
CA LEU A 77 -0.03 -13.16 -22.40
C LEU A 77 -0.95 -12.69 -21.27
N PHE A 78 -0.69 -13.14 -20.05
CA PHE A 78 -1.41 -12.70 -18.86
C PHE A 78 -0.51 -11.77 -18.05
N VAL A 79 -1.03 -10.59 -17.72
CA VAL A 79 -0.36 -9.60 -16.86
C VAL A 79 -1.17 -9.48 -15.58
N ILE A 80 -0.60 -9.92 -14.48
CA ILE A 80 -1.30 -9.99 -13.18
C ILE A 80 -0.72 -8.94 -12.24
N GLY A 81 -1.55 -7.99 -11.81
CA GLY A 81 -1.28 -7.09 -10.71
C GLY A 81 -1.69 -7.73 -9.39
N VAL A 82 -0.74 -7.95 -8.48
CA VAL A 82 -0.99 -8.60 -7.19
C VAL A 82 0.00 -8.15 -6.12
N ASP A 83 -0.48 -7.94 -4.89
CA ASP A 83 0.39 -7.93 -3.72
C ASP A 83 0.81 -9.37 -3.39
N ARG A 84 2.08 -9.69 -3.65
CA ARG A 84 2.62 -11.05 -3.51
C ARG A 84 2.46 -11.58 -2.08
N GLU A 85 2.60 -10.75 -1.06
CA GLU A 85 2.50 -11.16 0.34
C GLU A 85 1.06 -11.44 0.75
N VAL A 86 0.11 -10.66 0.24
CA VAL A 86 -1.32 -10.92 0.45
C VAL A 86 -1.75 -12.21 -0.27
N ALA A 87 -1.30 -12.41 -1.50
CA ALA A 87 -1.58 -13.64 -2.24
C ALA A 87 -1.03 -14.90 -1.53
N LYS A 88 0.21 -14.86 -1.03
CA LYS A 88 0.80 -15.97 -0.24
C LYS A 88 -0.05 -16.32 0.98
N LYS A 89 -0.53 -15.31 1.72
CA LYS A 89 -1.42 -15.51 2.86
C LYS A 89 -2.75 -16.16 2.45
N GLY A 90 -3.31 -15.75 1.31
CA GLY A 90 -4.50 -16.37 0.75
C GLY A 90 -4.30 -17.85 0.39
N ILE A 91 -3.22 -18.16 -0.31
CA ILE A 91 -2.85 -19.54 -0.68
C ILE A 91 -2.65 -20.39 0.58
N SER A 92 -1.91 -19.89 1.57
CA SER A 92 -1.71 -20.56 2.86
C SER A 92 -3.05 -20.88 3.53
N TYR A 93 -3.97 -19.91 3.56
CA TYR A 93 -5.29 -20.08 4.14
C TYR A 93 -6.12 -21.16 3.43
N ARG A 94 -6.04 -21.24 2.10
CA ARG A 94 -6.76 -22.24 1.30
C ARG A 94 -6.25 -23.65 1.57
N TYR A 95 -4.93 -23.83 1.67
CA TYR A 95 -4.30 -25.14 1.77
C TYR A 95 -4.06 -25.62 3.22
N ARG A 96 -4.40 -24.81 4.24
CA ARG A 96 -4.25 -25.14 5.67
C ARG A 96 -4.85 -26.48 6.12
N PHE A 97 -5.84 -27.01 5.41
CA PHE A 97 -6.53 -28.26 5.77
C PHE A 97 -5.83 -29.51 5.27
N PHE A 98 -4.89 -29.36 4.32
CA PHE A 98 -4.04 -30.45 3.87
C PHE A 98 -2.86 -30.66 4.81
N GLU A 99 -2.55 -29.71 5.70
CA GLU A 99 -1.52 -29.85 6.72
C GLU A 99 -1.88 -30.96 7.72
N HIS A 100 -1.01 -31.96 7.88
CA HIS A 100 -1.16 -32.97 8.91
C HIS A 100 -0.97 -32.34 10.30
N LYS A 101 -1.96 -32.50 11.17
CA LYS A 101 -2.02 -31.92 12.52
C LYS A 101 -0.90 -32.36 13.49
N GLU A 102 -0.06 -33.33 13.12
CA GLU A 102 0.87 -33.98 14.06
C GLU A 102 2.28 -33.40 14.09
N GLU A 103 2.68 -32.55 13.14
CA GLU A 103 4.02 -31.94 13.16
C GLU A 103 3.94 -30.42 13.26
N LYS A 104 4.02 -29.92 14.50
CA LYS A 104 4.14 -28.50 14.85
C LYS A 104 5.55 -27.95 14.58
N GLU A 105 6.16 -28.31 13.46
CA GLU A 105 7.38 -27.66 12.99
C GLU A 105 7.05 -26.83 11.75
N LYS A 106 7.46 -25.56 11.80
CA LYS A 106 7.00 -24.44 10.95
C LYS A 106 7.33 -24.56 9.45
N GLU A 107 7.77 -25.70 8.94
CA GLU A 107 8.42 -25.79 7.63
C GLU A 107 7.80 -26.78 6.64
N ASN A 108 6.87 -27.64 7.04
CA ASN A 108 6.28 -28.62 6.11
C ASN A 108 4.86 -28.25 5.67
N LEU A 109 4.73 -27.07 5.04
CA LEU A 109 3.56 -26.81 4.20
C LEU A 109 3.57 -27.82 3.04
N ILE A 110 2.51 -28.62 2.88
CA ILE A 110 2.37 -29.56 1.73
C ILE A 110 2.49 -28.80 0.40
N ILE A 111 2.04 -27.54 0.39
CA ILE A 111 2.19 -26.63 -0.74
C ILE A 111 2.77 -25.32 -0.20
N SER A 112 4.04 -25.04 -0.55
CA SER A 112 4.66 -23.74 -0.34
C SER A 112 3.92 -22.68 -1.18
N PRO A 113 3.39 -21.61 -0.56
CA PRO A 113 2.76 -20.50 -1.28
C PRO A 113 3.72 -19.79 -2.25
N GLU A 114 5.02 -19.79 -1.93
CA GLU A 114 6.06 -19.26 -2.81
C GLU A 114 6.13 -20.08 -4.09
N ASP A 115 6.33 -21.39 -3.94
CA ASP A 115 6.46 -22.33 -5.05
C ASP A 115 5.19 -22.36 -5.91
N TYR A 116 4.02 -22.17 -5.28
CA TYR A 116 2.75 -22.05 -6.01
C TYR A 116 2.78 -20.85 -6.95
N LEU A 117 3.13 -19.66 -6.44
CA LEU A 117 3.19 -18.44 -7.27
C LEU A 117 4.29 -18.54 -8.33
N ASP A 118 5.45 -19.11 -8.00
CA ASP A 118 6.57 -19.25 -8.94
C ASP A 118 6.24 -20.22 -10.09
N LYS A 119 5.37 -21.22 -9.86
CA LYS A 119 4.84 -22.09 -10.92
C LYS A 119 3.80 -21.40 -11.81
N MET A 120 3.13 -20.39 -11.28
CA MET A 120 2.05 -19.68 -11.98
C MET A 120 2.56 -18.45 -12.74
N ILE A 121 3.58 -17.77 -12.22
CA ILE A 121 4.11 -16.51 -12.73
C ILE A 121 5.50 -16.74 -13.31
N GLN A 122 5.62 -16.73 -14.65
CA GLN A 122 6.89 -16.98 -15.33
C GLN A 122 7.87 -15.79 -15.20
N LEU A 123 7.36 -14.57 -15.13
CA LEU A 123 8.16 -13.35 -15.03
C LEU A 123 7.60 -12.43 -13.94
N PRO A 124 8.12 -12.51 -12.70
CA PRO A 124 7.77 -11.57 -11.66
C PRO A 124 8.42 -10.21 -11.93
N LEU A 125 7.60 -9.15 -11.96
CA LEU A 125 8.07 -7.77 -12.06
C LEU A 125 7.72 -7.03 -10.77
N GLU A 126 8.73 -6.69 -9.98
CA GLU A 126 8.55 -5.87 -8.78
C GLU A 126 8.55 -4.39 -9.17
N LEU A 127 7.52 -3.67 -8.71
CA LEU A 127 7.45 -2.23 -8.94
C LEU A 127 8.46 -1.53 -8.02
N PRO A 128 9.36 -0.70 -8.57
CA PRO A 128 10.33 0.01 -7.75
C PRO A 128 9.63 1.06 -6.88
N THR A 129 10.22 1.34 -5.72
CA THR A 129 9.83 2.49 -4.90
C THR A 129 10.07 3.79 -5.67
N ILE A 130 9.32 4.84 -5.33
CA ILE A 130 9.51 6.14 -5.98
C ILE A 130 10.86 6.73 -5.55
N GLU A 131 11.70 7.06 -6.52
CA GLU A 131 12.99 7.73 -6.30
C GLU A 131 12.83 9.08 -5.59
N HIS A 132 13.75 9.40 -4.68
CA HIS A 132 13.76 10.65 -3.92
C HIS A 132 13.72 11.89 -4.83
N GLY A 133 14.52 11.92 -5.90
CA GLY A 133 14.54 13.03 -6.85
C GLY A 133 13.17 13.26 -7.52
N ARG A 134 12.49 12.19 -7.92
CA ARG A 134 11.14 12.27 -8.51
C ARG A 134 10.10 12.74 -7.49
N LYS A 135 10.20 12.31 -6.23
CA LYS A 135 9.35 12.81 -5.13
C LYS A 135 9.51 14.33 -4.97
N LYS A 136 10.76 14.81 -4.97
CA LYS A 136 11.09 16.24 -4.86
C LYS A 136 10.52 17.05 -6.00
N THR A 137 10.82 16.69 -7.25
CA THR A 137 10.32 17.40 -8.42
C THR A 137 8.80 17.44 -8.48
N PHE A 138 8.13 16.35 -8.11
CA PHE A 138 6.67 16.31 -8.08
C PHE A 138 6.09 17.27 -7.03
N ILE A 139 6.65 17.30 -5.81
CA ILE A 139 6.22 18.24 -4.76
C ILE A 139 6.48 19.68 -5.16
N GLU A 140 7.68 19.97 -5.67
CA GLU A 140 8.04 21.31 -6.14
C GLU A 140 7.09 21.79 -7.25
N SER A 141 6.69 20.91 -8.17
CA SER A 141 5.74 21.24 -9.23
C SER A 141 4.34 21.62 -8.71
N LEU A 142 3.92 21.02 -7.60
CA LEU A 142 2.58 21.24 -7.02
C LEU A 142 2.54 22.43 -6.06
N MET A 143 3.64 22.69 -5.35
CA MET A 143 3.76 23.77 -4.37
C MET A 143 4.24 25.09 -4.98
N GLY A 144 4.84 25.06 -6.17
CA GLY A 144 5.38 26.24 -6.85
C GLY A 144 6.69 26.75 -6.23
N ASN A 145 7.10 27.97 -6.60
CA ASN A 145 8.38 28.58 -6.21
C ASN A 145 8.41 29.21 -4.80
N SER A 146 7.70 28.67 -3.81
CA SER A 146 7.84 29.19 -2.44
C SER A 146 9.19 28.77 -1.85
N GLU A 147 10.06 29.74 -1.56
CA GLU A 147 11.39 29.54 -0.95
C GLU A 147 11.32 28.72 0.34
N ASP A 148 10.35 29.02 1.22
CA ASP A 148 10.12 28.30 2.48
C ASP A 148 9.92 26.78 2.30
N PHE A 149 9.31 26.35 1.19
CA PHE A 149 9.08 24.93 0.90
C PHE A 149 10.30 24.23 0.34
N LYS A 150 11.12 24.93 -0.46
CA LYS A 150 12.34 24.32 -1.02
C LYS A 150 13.31 23.94 0.10
N GLU A 151 13.44 24.80 1.11
CA GLU A 151 14.28 24.54 2.29
C GLU A 151 13.84 23.32 3.11
N HIS A 152 12.53 23.05 3.17
CA HIS A 152 11.97 21.95 3.98
C HIS A 152 11.59 20.72 3.15
N SER A 153 11.75 20.76 1.83
CA SER A 153 11.34 19.70 0.90
C SER A 153 11.95 18.35 1.25
N ASP A 154 13.24 18.29 1.56
CA ASP A 154 13.95 17.04 1.88
C ASP A 154 13.44 16.43 3.19
N VAL A 155 13.14 17.25 4.21
CA VAL A 155 12.55 16.79 5.48
C VAL A 155 11.13 16.24 5.27
N ILE A 156 10.34 16.91 4.42
CA ILE A 156 9.00 16.46 4.05
C ILE A 156 9.06 15.15 3.28
N ILE A 157 10.05 14.98 2.40
CA ILE A 157 10.23 13.75 1.63
C ILE A 157 10.63 12.60 2.55
N ASP A 158 11.62 12.82 3.41
CA ASP A 158 12.16 11.78 4.28
C ASP A 158 11.20 11.35 5.40
N ALA A 159 10.45 12.31 5.96
CA ALA A 159 9.57 12.04 7.09
C ALA A 159 8.08 11.92 6.72
N GLY A 160 7.68 12.47 5.57
CA GLY A 160 6.27 12.63 5.17
C GLY A 160 5.88 11.83 3.93
N ILE A 161 6.81 11.25 3.16
CA ILE A 161 6.47 10.50 1.94
C ILE A 161 6.65 9.01 2.15
N GLY A 162 5.51 8.31 2.29
CA GLY A 162 5.50 6.86 2.18
C GLY A 162 6.02 6.40 0.82
N GLU A 163 6.50 5.15 0.74
CA GLU A 163 7.09 4.58 -0.48
C GLU A 163 6.05 4.33 -1.58
N ASN A 164 4.77 4.23 -1.21
CA ASN A 164 3.66 3.99 -2.12
C ASN A 164 3.21 5.29 -2.84
N PRO A 165 3.10 5.30 -4.19
CA PRO A 165 2.56 6.42 -4.96
C PRO A 165 1.20 6.94 -4.51
N ARG A 166 0.31 6.03 -4.07
CA ARG A 166 -1.01 6.38 -3.55
C ARG A 166 -0.92 7.18 -2.26
N SER A 167 -0.02 6.77 -1.34
CA SER A 167 0.24 7.49 -0.09
C SER A 167 0.85 8.86 -0.36
N LEU A 168 1.79 8.95 -1.31
CA LEU A 168 2.37 10.22 -1.75
C LEU A 168 1.29 11.18 -2.28
N LYS A 169 0.46 10.72 -3.22
CA LYS A 169 -0.64 11.54 -3.77
C LYS A 169 -1.60 12.01 -2.67
N ARG A 170 -1.96 11.13 -1.74
CA ARG A 170 -2.85 11.48 -0.61
C ARG A 170 -2.22 12.52 0.30
N PHE A 171 -0.94 12.36 0.63
CA PHE A 171 -0.19 13.30 1.46
C PHE A 171 -0.13 14.69 0.81
N ILE A 172 0.23 14.74 -0.48
CA ILE A 172 0.32 16.02 -1.19
C ILE A 172 -1.05 16.70 -1.31
N ASN A 173 -2.10 15.94 -1.61
CA ASN A 173 -3.45 16.50 -1.65
C ASN A 173 -3.85 17.09 -0.29
N LEU A 174 -3.52 16.41 0.82
CA LEU A 174 -3.77 16.93 2.16
C LEU A 174 -2.95 18.19 2.46
N LEU A 175 -1.68 18.21 2.06
CA LEU A 175 -0.79 19.35 2.22
C LEU A 175 -1.31 20.57 1.45
N ALA A 176 -1.62 20.39 0.17
CA ALA A 176 -2.17 21.44 -0.69
C ALA A 176 -3.50 21.96 -0.13
N PHE A 177 -4.39 21.05 0.31
CA PHE A 177 -5.64 21.43 0.96
C PHE A 177 -5.40 22.25 2.23
N THR A 178 -4.52 21.80 3.13
CA THR A 178 -4.26 22.47 4.42
C THR A 178 -3.65 23.84 4.21
N VAL A 179 -2.71 23.98 3.28
CA VAL A 179 -2.09 25.26 2.95
C VAL A 179 -3.09 26.22 2.33
N ASN A 180 -3.91 25.75 1.39
CA ASN A 180 -4.94 26.60 0.77
C ASN A 180 -6.01 27.00 1.76
N LEU A 181 -6.49 26.08 2.61
CA LEU A 181 -7.43 26.37 3.69
C LEU A 181 -6.85 27.43 4.63
N ALA A 182 -5.59 27.27 5.06
CA ALA A 182 -4.93 28.23 5.92
C ALA A 182 -4.81 29.62 5.27
N LYS A 183 -4.47 29.69 3.98
CA LYS A 183 -4.43 30.94 3.22
C LYS A 183 -5.81 31.60 3.13
N THR A 184 -6.84 30.85 2.76
CA THR A 184 -8.21 31.36 2.68
C THR A 184 -8.74 31.80 4.05
N LEU A 185 -8.43 31.08 5.13
CA LEU A 185 -8.77 31.50 6.50
C LEU A 185 -8.04 32.80 6.86
N LYS A 186 -6.74 32.90 6.56
CA LYS A 186 -5.97 34.13 6.76
C LYS A 186 -6.59 35.31 6.00
N GLU A 187 -6.92 35.12 4.73
CA GLU A 187 -7.55 36.15 3.89
C GLU A 187 -8.91 36.56 4.46
N ASN A 188 -9.78 35.60 4.78
CA ASN A 188 -11.10 35.89 5.34
C ASN A 188 -11.07 36.59 6.71
N ILE A 189 -10.10 36.23 7.56
CA ILE A 189 -9.90 36.90 8.87
C ILE A 189 -9.31 38.30 8.68
N VAL A 190 -8.40 38.46 7.72
CA VAL A 190 -7.79 39.77 7.41
C VAL A 190 -8.81 40.72 6.74
N ASP A 191 -9.72 40.18 5.93
CA ASP A 191 -10.70 40.93 5.14
C ASP A 191 -12.10 41.08 5.81
N ASP A 192 -12.21 40.89 7.13
CA ASP A 192 -13.38 41.29 7.95
C ASP A 192 -14.72 40.60 7.58
N LYS A 193 -14.72 39.33 7.16
CA LYS A 193 -15.98 38.59 6.91
C LYS A 193 -16.53 37.80 8.11
N VAL A 194 -15.84 37.80 9.24
CA VAL A 194 -16.26 37.15 10.49
C VAL A 194 -15.90 38.07 11.67
N ASP A 195 -16.92 38.71 12.25
CA ASP A 195 -16.94 39.59 13.42
C ASP A 195 -16.00 40.83 13.49
N GLN A 196 -16.62 42.01 13.66
CA GLN A 196 -15.95 43.32 13.78
C GLN A 196 -15.19 43.52 15.11
N GLU A 197 -15.21 42.54 16.02
CA GLU A 197 -14.55 42.61 17.33
C GLU A 197 -13.12 42.05 17.37
N GLU A 198 -12.58 41.50 16.27
CA GLU A 198 -11.17 41.09 16.25
C GLU A 198 -10.23 42.30 16.26
N THR A 199 -9.62 42.50 17.42
CA THR A 199 -8.69 43.58 17.78
C THR A 199 -7.61 43.76 16.70
N LYS A 200 -7.31 44.99 16.29
CA LYS A 200 -6.22 45.31 15.32
C LYS A 200 -4.89 44.58 15.61
N GLU A 201 -4.64 44.23 16.86
CA GLU A 201 -3.51 43.39 17.28
C GLU A 201 -3.59 41.95 16.75
N HIS A 202 -4.74 41.28 16.80
CA HIS A 202 -4.90 39.92 16.26
C HIS A 202 -4.59 39.86 14.76
N LYS A 203 -5.08 40.84 13.98
CA LYS A 203 -4.76 40.94 12.54
C LYS A 203 -3.26 41.19 12.30
N LYS A 204 -2.59 41.96 13.17
CA LYS A 204 -1.14 42.19 13.12
C LYS A 204 -0.36 40.92 13.48
N LEU A 205 -0.81 40.16 14.47
CA LEU A 205 -0.23 38.87 14.86
C LEU A 205 -0.39 37.84 13.74
N LEU A 206 -1.56 37.71 13.12
CA LEU A 206 -1.79 36.79 12.00
C LEU A 206 -0.94 37.13 10.78
N ARG A 207 -0.79 38.42 10.43
CA ARG A 207 0.11 38.84 9.35
C ARG A 207 1.58 38.52 9.67
N LYS A 208 1.99 38.65 10.93
CA LYS A 208 3.38 38.48 11.39
C LYS A 208 3.77 37.02 11.65
N TYR A 209 2.84 36.19 12.10
CA TYR A 209 3.10 34.83 12.61
C TYR A 209 2.35 33.72 11.85
N PHE A 210 1.68 34.02 10.73
CA PHE A 210 1.20 32.96 9.84
C PHE A 210 2.41 32.25 9.23
N MET A 211 2.74 31.07 9.77
CA MET A 211 3.88 30.26 9.37
C MET A 211 3.40 29.05 8.57
N PRO A 212 3.51 29.05 7.22
CA PRO A 212 3.19 27.89 6.40
C PRO A 212 3.86 26.60 6.90
N LEU A 213 5.08 26.72 7.43
CA LEU A 213 5.84 25.64 8.03
C LEU A 213 5.10 24.91 9.16
N LEU A 214 4.36 25.62 10.01
CA LEU A 214 3.59 24.98 11.09
C LEU A 214 2.48 24.08 10.53
N TYR A 215 1.80 24.52 9.47
CA TYR A 215 0.78 23.73 8.79
C TYR A 215 1.36 22.51 8.09
N MET A 216 2.61 22.60 7.61
CA MET A 216 3.33 21.44 7.06
C MET A 216 3.64 20.41 8.14
N LYS A 217 4.25 20.84 9.25
CA LYS A 217 4.52 19.98 10.42
C LYS A 217 3.22 19.32 10.91
N TRP A 218 2.16 20.11 11.01
CA TRP A 218 0.83 19.62 11.36
C TRP A 218 0.30 18.56 10.39
N THR A 219 0.45 18.80 9.08
CA THR A 219 0.05 17.84 8.04
C THR A 219 0.77 16.50 8.19
N ILE A 220 2.08 16.53 8.48
CA ILE A 220 2.89 15.33 8.72
C ILE A 220 2.39 14.57 9.97
N ILE A 221 2.13 15.29 11.06
CA ILE A 221 1.59 14.71 12.31
C ILE A 221 0.25 14.04 12.05
N VAL A 222 -0.68 14.74 11.39
CA VAL A 222 -2.03 14.22 11.09
C VAL A 222 -1.95 12.97 10.20
N PHE A 223 -1.05 12.96 9.22
CA PHE A 223 -1.01 11.89 8.22
C PHE A 223 -0.28 10.64 8.70
N HIS A 224 0.84 10.78 9.40
CA HIS A 224 1.71 9.65 9.79
C HIS A 224 1.68 9.31 11.27
N TYR A 225 1.27 10.25 12.13
CA TYR A 225 1.33 10.09 13.58
C TYR A 225 -0.06 10.28 14.23
N PRO A 226 -1.07 9.46 13.87
CA PRO A 226 -2.45 9.65 14.33
C PRO A 226 -2.59 9.55 15.86
N LYS A 227 -1.75 8.76 16.53
CA LYS A 227 -1.72 8.68 18.01
C LYS A 227 -1.30 10.03 18.61
N ILE A 228 -0.18 10.59 18.13
CA ILE A 228 0.34 11.88 18.59
C ILE A 228 -0.63 13.01 18.25
N HIS A 229 -1.25 12.98 17.07
CA HIS A 229 -2.31 13.92 16.72
C HIS A 229 -3.47 13.89 17.72
N ASN A 230 -3.94 12.70 18.12
CA ASN A 230 -5.01 12.56 19.10
C ASN A 230 -4.58 13.06 20.49
N ASP A 231 -3.33 12.80 20.90
CA ASP A 231 -2.79 13.29 22.16
C ASP A 231 -2.72 14.82 22.19
N ILE A 232 -2.30 15.45 21.08
CA ILE A 232 -2.27 16.92 20.96
C ILE A 232 -3.68 17.50 20.97
N LYS A 233 -4.64 16.86 20.30
CA LYS A 233 -6.04 17.30 20.30
C LYS A 233 -6.64 17.28 21.71
N GLY A 234 -6.19 16.37 22.58
CA GLY A 234 -6.57 16.28 23.99
C GLY A 234 -5.82 17.27 24.90
N ASN A 235 -4.66 17.81 24.48
CA ASN A 235 -3.86 18.75 25.27
C ASN A 235 -3.00 19.67 24.36
N PRO A 236 -3.39 20.94 24.16
CA PRO A 236 -2.65 21.88 23.31
C PRO A 236 -1.20 22.15 23.74
N LYS A 237 -0.88 22.00 25.04
CA LYS A 237 0.50 22.19 25.55
C LYS A 237 1.45 21.09 25.07
N ARG A 238 0.90 19.93 24.68
CA ARG A 238 1.66 18.77 24.25
C ARG A 238 2.47 19.04 22.98
N LEU A 239 1.98 19.87 22.07
CA LEU A 239 2.72 20.26 20.86
C LEU A 239 4.03 21.00 21.21
N ILE A 240 3.96 21.91 22.19
CA ILE A 240 5.12 22.71 22.64
C ILE A 240 6.13 21.81 23.36
N GLU A 241 5.65 20.88 24.19
CA GLU A 241 6.50 19.89 24.87
C GLU A 241 7.26 19.01 23.87
N ILE A 242 6.56 18.46 22.88
CA ILE A 242 7.17 17.58 21.86
C ILE A 242 8.17 18.37 21.00
N GLN A 243 7.84 19.61 20.61
CA GLN A 243 8.75 20.46 19.84
C GLN A 243 10.01 20.82 20.66
N SER A 244 9.86 21.15 21.94
CA SER A 244 10.97 21.46 22.83
C SER A 244 11.86 20.24 23.08
N ALA A 245 11.28 19.05 23.18
CA ALA A 245 12.03 17.80 23.28
C ALA A 245 12.83 17.49 22.01
N ALA A 246 12.26 17.77 20.83
CA ALA A 246 12.94 17.57 19.55
C ALA A 246 14.14 18.49 19.35
N ILE A 247 14.07 19.75 19.81
CA ILE A 247 15.15 20.74 19.67
C ILE A 247 16.30 20.47 20.65
N ASN A 248 16.00 20.04 21.88
CA ASN A 248 17.00 19.89 22.95
C ASN A 248 17.85 18.61 22.85
N ASP A 249 17.37 17.55 22.17
CA ASP A 249 18.15 16.32 21.94
C ASP A 249 19.26 16.50 20.88
N ASP A 250 19.25 17.58 20.07
CA ASP A 250 20.28 17.90 19.07
C ASP A 250 21.50 18.67 19.65
N ILE A 251 21.50 19.03 20.96
CA ILE A 251 22.55 19.82 21.62
C ILE A 251 23.18 19.05 22.81
N SER A 252 23.97 18.00 22.51
CA SER A 252 25.13 17.46 23.27
C SER A 252 25.00 17.12 24.80
N PRO A 253 26.05 16.56 25.47
CA PRO A 253 26.00 15.29 26.19
C PRO A 253 25.45 15.34 27.63
N GLU A 254 24.91 14.18 28.02
CA GLU A 254 24.72 13.60 29.36
C GLU A 254 24.71 14.53 30.60
N THR A 255 23.56 14.58 31.27
CA THR A 255 23.49 14.67 32.74
C THR A 255 22.39 13.73 33.25
N GLU A 256 22.72 12.96 34.30
CA GLU A 256 22.04 11.73 34.73
C GLU A 256 20.68 11.91 35.43
N ASP A 257 20.22 13.14 35.68
CA ASP A 257 19.01 13.38 36.49
C ASP A 257 17.68 13.39 35.71
N LYS A 258 17.68 13.14 34.39
CA LYS A 258 16.45 13.07 33.57
C LYS A 258 15.99 11.65 33.21
N LYS A 259 16.37 10.63 34.01
CA LYS A 259 16.02 9.21 33.74
C LYS A 259 14.55 8.87 34.06
N THR A 260 13.84 9.66 34.84
CA THR A 260 12.49 9.30 35.33
C THR A 260 11.32 9.80 34.45
N GLU A 261 11.49 10.86 33.65
CA GLU A 261 10.47 11.33 32.70
C GLU A 261 10.69 10.84 31.25
N LYS A 262 11.87 10.30 30.93
CA LYS A 262 12.24 9.85 29.58
C LYS A 262 11.52 8.57 29.10
N LYS A 263 10.72 7.91 29.95
CA LYS A 263 10.14 6.58 29.65
C LYS A 263 8.84 6.61 28.83
N ASP A 264 8.11 7.73 28.82
CA ASP A 264 6.78 7.82 28.20
C ASP A 264 6.74 8.52 26.83
N MET A 265 7.88 8.90 26.27
CA MET A 265 7.91 9.65 25.00
C MET A 265 9.02 9.13 24.07
N GLN A 266 8.88 7.87 23.63
CA GLN A 266 9.59 7.41 22.43
C GLN A 266 9.00 8.13 21.21
N ILE A 267 9.53 9.31 20.92
CA ILE A 267 9.24 10.05 19.69
C ILE A 267 10.09 9.42 18.59
N ASP A 268 9.43 9.02 17.49
CA ASP A 268 10.09 8.53 16.28
C ASP A 268 11.17 9.54 15.81
N GLU A 269 12.38 9.05 15.48
CA GLU A 269 13.47 9.91 14.99
C GLU A 269 13.08 10.74 13.76
N ARG A 270 12.20 10.20 12.90
CA ARG A 270 11.68 10.92 11.73
C ARG A 270 10.82 12.11 12.16
N LEU A 271 9.99 11.94 13.18
CA LEU A 271 9.18 13.03 13.73
C LEU A 271 10.05 14.08 14.44
N LYS A 272 11.11 13.67 15.14
CA LYS A 272 12.06 14.61 15.76
C LYS A 272 12.67 15.54 14.71
N LYS A 273 13.16 15.00 13.59
CA LYS A 273 13.73 15.79 12.48
C LYS A 273 12.73 16.79 11.88
N VAL A 274 11.44 16.45 11.84
CA VAL A 274 10.37 17.34 11.37
C VAL A 274 10.07 18.47 12.36
N LEU A 275 10.18 18.20 13.65
CA LEU A 275 9.82 19.16 14.69
C LEU A 275 10.98 20.09 15.07
N ALA A 276 12.21 19.60 15.00
CA ALA A 276 13.44 20.31 15.37
C ALA A 276 13.82 21.47 14.41
N LYS A 277 13.52 21.33 13.11
CA LYS A 277 13.64 22.39 12.10
C LYS A 277 12.31 23.10 11.97
#